data_AF-A0A0M6WPW6-F1
#
_entry.id   AF-A0A0M6WPW6-F1
#
_cell.length_a   1.000
_cell.length_b   1.000
_cell.length_c   1.000
_cell.angle_alpha   90.00
_cell.angle_beta   90.00
_cell.angle_gamma   90.00
#
_symmetry.space_group_name_H-M   'P 1'
#
loop_
_entity.id
_entity.type
_entity.pdbx_description
1 polymer ?
#
loop_
_entity_poly.entity_id
_entity_poly.type
_entity_poly.pdbx_seq_one_letter_code
_entity_poly.pdbx_strand_id
1 'polypeptide(L)'
;MINQEKYLRIFLEDGDVPIDNSASERAIRTFCLGKRNWMFHNTAKGTAASAMVYSISETAKLNHLRPYYYFKYILAQLPKLCDEKGNIDPEKLD
;
A
#
# COMPACT_ATOMS: atom_id res chain seq x y z
N MET A 1 10.48 20.86 -11.95
CA MET A 1 9.34 20.98 -11.00
C MET A 1 9.71 22.08 -10.01
N ILE A 2 9.37 23.33 -10.33
CA ILE A 2 9.72 24.51 -9.54
C ILE A 2 8.38 25.24 -9.36
N ASN A 3 8.03 25.59 -8.12
CA ASN A 3 6.71 26.06 -7.64
C ASN A 3 5.81 24.95 -7.01
N GLN A 4 6.12 24.57 -5.78
CA GLN A 4 5.30 23.68 -4.92
C GLN A 4 4.88 24.37 -3.61
N GLU A 5 5.04 25.69 -3.55
CA GLU A 5 4.81 26.49 -2.34
C GLU A 5 3.41 26.28 -1.76
N LYS A 6 2.39 26.22 -2.61
CA LYS A 6 1.01 25.96 -2.20
C LYS A 6 0.89 24.68 -1.37
N TYR A 7 1.52 23.59 -1.80
CA TYR A 7 1.44 22.31 -1.11
C TYR A 7 2.28 22.27 0.17
N LEU A 8 3.43 22.94 0.16
CA LEU A 8 4.31 23.03 1.33
C LEU A 8 3.76 23.92 2.43
N ARG A 9 2.80 24.81 2.14
CA ARG A 9 2.17 25.70 3.13
C ARG A 9 0.87 25.17 3.74
N ILE A 10 0.37 24.00 3.32
CA ILE A 10 -0.93 23.47 3.77
C ILE A 10 -1.01 23.35 5.30
N PHE A 11 0.10 23.02 5.98
CA PHE A 11 0.16 22.93 7.44
C PHE A 11 -0.14 24.26 8.17
N LEU A 12 -0.12 25.40 7.45
CA LEU A 12 -0.51 26.71 7.99
C LEU A 12 -2.04 26.90 8.01
N GLU A 13 -2.76 26.17 7.15
CA GLU A 13 -4.22 26.25 6.99
C GLU A 13 -4.93 25.06 7.66
N ASP A 14 -4.29 23.89 7.71
CA ASP A 14 -4.82 22.66 8.28
C ASP A 14 -3.92 22.14 9.41
N GLY A 15 -4.48 22.10 10.64
CA GLY A 15 -3.77 21.66 11.84
C GLY A 15 -3.58 20.14 11.95
N ASP A 16 -4.30 19.35 11.14
CA ASP A 16 -4.13 17.90 11.08
C ASP A 16 -2.93 17.50 10.20
N VAL A 17 -2.41 18.44 9.40
CA VAL A 17 -1.25 18.22 8.52
C VAL A 17 0.04 18.61 9.24
N PRO A 18 0.95 17.68 9.51
CA PRO A 18 2.23 17.99 10.13
C PRO A 18 3.14 18.81 9.19
N ILE A 19 3.98 19.68 9.79
CA ILE A 19 4.96 20.50 9.06
C ILE A 19 6.03 19.66 8.35
N ASP A 20 6.30 18.46 8.86
CA ASP A 20 7.30 17.53 8.34
C ASP A 20 6.67 16.26 7.78
N ASN A 21 7.36 15.60 6.85
CA ASN A 21 6.89 14.37 6.22
C ASN A 21 7.40 13.10 6.94
N SER A 22 7.93 13.20 8.17
CA SER A 22 8.71 12.10 8.77
C SER A 22 7.87 10.84 8.95
N ALA A 23 6.57 10.98 9.18
CA ALA A 23 5.65 9.84 9.26
C ALA A 23 5.60 9.07 7.92
N SER A 24 5.44 9.79 6.82
CA SER A 24 5.43 9.23 5.46
C SER A 24 6.79 8.62 5.10
N GLU A 25 7.91 9.28 5.45
CA GLU A 25 9.24 8.74 5.20
C GLU A 25 9.51 7.47 6.00
N ARG A 26 9.10 7.42 7.27
CA ARG A 26 9.19 6.20 8.09
C ARG A 26 8.37 5.06 7.51
N ALA A 27 7.16 5.34 7.03
CA ALA A 27 6.29 4.34 6.41
C ALA A 27 6.91 3.74 5.14
N ILE A 28 7.49 4.57 4.26
CA ILE A 28 8.09 4.08 3.00
C ILE A 28 9.49 3.50 3.19
N ARG A 29 10.19 3.82 4.29
CA ARG A 29 11.57 3.37 4.55
C ARG A 29 11.73 1.85 4.46
N THR A 30 10.81 1.09 5.04
CA THR A 30 10.88 -0.37 5.04
C THR A 30 10.76 -0.96 3.64
N PHE A 31 9.92 -0.37 2.77
CA PHE A 31 9.87 -0.72 1.35
C PHE A 31 11.19 -0.38 0.63
N CYS A 32 11.73 0.82 0.86
CA CYS A 32 13.00 1.25 0.27
C CYS A 32 14.19 0.35 0.67
N LEU A 33 14.23 -0.10 1.93
CA LEU A 33 15.24 -1.05 2.42
C LEU A 33 15.02 -2.45 1.82
N GLY A 34 13.77 -2.92 1.75
CA GLY A 34 13.41 -4.20 1.14
C GLY A 34 13.74 -4.28 -0.35
N LYS A 35 13.58 -3.17 -1.09
CA LYS A 35 13.90 -3.09 -2.52
C LYS A 35 15.34 -3.51 -2.83
N ARG A 36 16.30 -3.21 -1.96
CA ARG A 36 17.70 -3.61 -2.14
C ARG A 36 17.91 -5.12 -1.93
N ASN A 37 17.04 -5.78 -1.17
CA ASN A 37 17.12 -7.20 -0.85
C ASN A 37 16.26 -8.07 -1.79
N TRP A 38 15.30 -7.49 -2.49
CA TRP A 38 14.41 -8.20 -3.42
C TRP A 38 15.00 -8.16 -4.83
N MET A 39 15.74 -9.21 -5.17
CA MET A 39 16.38 -9.42 -6.49
C MET A 39 15.38 -9.43 -7.67
N PHE A 40 14.07 -9.52 -7.41
CA PHE A 40 13.01 -9.59 -8.42
C PHE A 40 12.51 -8.23 -8.93
N HIS A 41 13.03 -7.11 -8.40
CA HIS A 41 12.63 -5.75 -8.76
C HIS A 41 13.30 -5.18 -10.03
N ASN A 42 13.93 -6.01 -10.86
CA ASN A 42 14.65 -5.52 -12.04
C ASN A 42 13.73 -5.11 -13.21
N THR A 43 12.41 -5.20 -13.05
CA THR A 43 11.43 -4.80 -14.08
C THR A 43 10.36 -3.90 -13.48
N ALA A 44 9.78 -3.02 -14.31
CA ALA A 44 8.66 -2.15 -13.91
C ALA A 44 7.46 -2.97 -13.41
N LYS A 45 7.18 -4.12 -14.05
CA LYS A 45 6.13 -5.05 -13.63
C LYS A 45 6.41 -5.65 -12.25
N GLY A 46 7.64 -6.10 -11.99
CA GLY A 46 8.03 -6.63 -10.68
C GLY A 46 7.95 -5.57 -9.56
N THR A 47 8.29 -4.31 -9.89
CA THR A 47 8.14 -3.18 -8.97
C THR A 47 6.67 -2.91 -8.65
N ALA A 48 5.80 -2.88 -9.65
CA ALA A 48 4.37 -2.66 -9.46
C ALA A 48 3.73 -3.78 -8.62
N ALA A 49 4.03 -5.04 -8.92
CA ALA A 49 3.51 -6.19 -8.16
C ALA A 49 3.91 -6.13 -6.67
N SER A 50 5.17 -5.82 -6.41
CA SER A 50 5.69 -5.74 -5.03
C SER A 50 5.14 -4.53 -4.28
N ALA A 51 4.94 -3.40 -4.97
CA ALA A 51 4.26 -2.24 -4.39
C ALA A 51 2.82 -2.59 -3.98
N MET A 52 2.07 -3.32 -4.81
CA MET A 52 0.72 -3.78 -4.44
C MET A 52 0.71 -4.66 -3.19
N VAL A 53 1.60 -5.67 -3.12
CA VAL A 53 1.71 -6.54 -1.95
C VAL A 53 2.07 -5.74 -0.70
N TYR A 54 3.01 -4.80 -0.83
CA TYR A 54 3.41 -3.95 0.30
C TYR A 54 2.25 -3.07 0.79
N SER A 55 1.51 -2.44 -0.12
CA SER A 55 0.32 -1.65 0.21
C SER A 55 -0.70 -2.45 1.00
N ILE A 56 -1.04 -3.68 0.56
CA ILE A 56 -1.98 -4.55 1.29
C ILE A 56 -1.44 -4.88 2.69
N SER A 57 -0.14 -5.14 2.81
CA SER A 57 0.50 -5.48 4.08
C SER A 57 0.48 -4.32 5.08
N GLU A 58 0.74 -3.08 4.61
CA GLU A 58 0.70 -1.88 5.46
C GLU A 58 -0.74 -1.54 5.85
N THR A 59 -1.70 -1.65 4.93
CA THR A 59 -3.11 -1.49 5.26
C THR A 59 -3.55 -2.48 6.34
N ALA A 60 -3.10 -3.73 6.29
CA ALA A 60 -3.38 -4.71 7.35
C ALA A 60 -2.81 -4.26 8.71
N LYS A 61 -1.56 -3.80 8.74
CA LYS A 61 -0.92 -3.30 9.98
C LYS A 61 -1.64 -2.07 10.55
N LEU A 62 -2.04 -1.13 9.68
CA LEU A 62 -2.79 0.07 10.07
C LEU A 62 -4.15 -0.27 10.69
N ASN A 63 -4.77 -1.37 10.26
CA ASN A 63 -6.00 -1.90 10.86
C ASN A 63 -5.76 -2.86 12.03
N HIS A 64 -4.55 -2.88 12.61
CA HIS A 64 -4.15 -3.77 13.71
C HIS A 64 -4.26 -5.26 13.41
N LEU A 65 -4.27 -5.64 12.13
CA LEU A 65 -4.27 -7.03 11.69
C LEU A 65 -2.85 -7.53 11.48
N ARG A 66 -2.65 -8.83 11.74
CA ARG A 66 -1.38 -9.50 11.42
C ARG A 66 -1.35 -9.79 9.91
N PRO A 67 -0.40 -9.23 9.14
CA PRO A 67 -0.40 -9.36 7.67
C PRO A 67 -0.44 -10.81 7.18
N TYR A 68 0.28 -11.72 7.84
CA TYR A 68 0.28 -13.14 7.50
C TYR A 68 -1.13 -13.75 7.49
N TYR A 69 -1.89 -13.56 8.58
CA TYR A 69 -3.24 -14.11 8.69
C TYR A 69 -4.20 -13.40 7.74
N TYR A 70 -4.00 -12.10 7.52
CA TYR A 70 -4.80 -11.33 6.56
C TYR A 70 -4.60 -11.82 5.12
N PHE A 71 -3.36 -12.03 4.67
CA PHE A 71 -3.08 -12.61 3.36
C PHE A 71 -3.64 -14.03 3.24
N LYS A 72 -3.49 -14.86 4.28
CA LYS A 72 -4.08 -16.21 4.29
C LYS A 72 -5.59 -16.16 4.13
N TYR A 73 -6.26 -15.24 4.82
CA TYR A 73 -7.69 -15.04 4.72
C TYR A 73 -8.10 -14.60 3.31
N ILE A 74 -7.48 -13.54 2.78
CA ILE A 74 -7.76 -13.03 1.43
C ILE A 74 -7.60 -14.12 0.38
N LEU A 75 -6.47 -14.83 0.39
CA LEU A 75 -6.19 -15.89 -0.58
C LEU A 75 -7.13 -17.09 -0.45
N ALA A 76 -7.75 -17.31 0.71
CA ALA A 76 -8.73 -18.36 0.92
C ALA A 76 -10.17 -17.93 0.55
N GLN A 77 -10.52 -16.65 0.68
CA GLN A 77 -11.87 -16.15 0.38
C GLN A 77 -12.01 -15.68 -1.07
N LEU A 78 -10.99 -15.05 -1.65
CA LEU A 78 -11.01 -14.56 -3.04
C LEU A 78 -11.50 -15.62 -4.04
N PRO A 79 -10.97 -16.85 -4.03
CA PRO A 79 -11.41 -17.88 -4.99
C PRO A 79 -12.88 -18.28 -4.86
N LYS A 80 -13.52 -18.02 -3.70
CA LYS A 80 -14.94 -18.29 -3.50
C LYS A 80 -15.84 -17.20 -4.09
N LEU A 81 -15.28 -16.01 -4.30
CA LEU A 81 -15.97 -14.83 -4.81
C LEU A 81 -15.68 -14.60 -6.30
N CYS A 82 -14.64 -15.24 -6.85
CA CYS A 82 -14.31 -15.20 -8.26
C CYS A 82 -15.14 -16.18 -9.08
N ASP A 83 -15.59 -15.77 -10.26
CA ASP A 83 -16.14 -16.65 -11.30
C ASP A 83 -15.02 -17.49 -11.96
N GLU A 84 -15.38 -18.43 -12.83
CA GLU A 84 -14.42 -19.28 -13.58
C GLU A 84 -13.43 -18.47 -14.45
N LYS A 85 -13.70 -17.18 -14.69
CA LYS A 85 -12.86 -16.26 -15.47
C LYS A 85 -12.04 -15.31 -14.59
N GLY A 86 -12.17 -15.38 -13.27
CA GLY A 86 -11.46 -14.54 -12.30
C GLY A 86 -12.10 -13.17 -12.03
N ASN A 87 -13.33 -12.90 -12.51
CA ASN A 87 -14.06 -11.68 -12.18
C ASN A 87 -14.77 -11.81 -10.84
N ILE A 88 -14.92 -10.68 -10.16
CA ILE A 88 -15.62 -10.58 -8.88
C ILE A 88 -16.86 -9.73 -9.11
N ASP A 89 -18.03 -10.25 -8.73
CA ASP A 89 -19.27 -9.48 -8.78
C ASP A 89 -19.26 -8.45 -7.63
N PRO A 90 -19.31 -7.14 -7.90
CA PRO A 90 -19.24 -6.11 -6.86
C PRO A 90 -20.44 -6.15 -5.91
N GLU A 91 -21.58 -6.70 -6.33
CA GLU A 91 -22.79 -6.86 -5.50
C GLU A 91 -22.64 -7.95 -4.41
N LYS A 92 -21.64 -8.83 -4.52
CA LYS A 92 -21.36 -9.88 -3.52
C LYS A 92 -20.32 -9.45 -2.48
N LEU A 93 -19.92 -8.17 -2.49
CA LEU A 93 -18.86 -7.62 -1.64
C LEU A 93 -19.38 -6.93 -0.37
N ASP A 94 -20.71 -6.81 -0.22
CA ASP A 94 -21.41 -6.31 0.97
C ASP A 94 -21.66 -7.44 2.00
#